data_AF-A0A258JTM1-F1
#
_entry.id   AF-A0A258JTM1-F1
#
_cell.length_a   1.000
_cell.length_b   1.000
_cell.length_c   1.000
_cell.angle_alpha   90.00
_cell.angle_beta   90.00
_cell.angle_gamma   90.00
#
_symmetry.space_group_name_H-M   'P 1'
#
loop_
_entity.id
_entity.type
_entity.pdbx_description
1 polymer ?
#
loop_
_entity_poly.entity_id
_entity_poly.type
_entity_poly.pdbx_seq_one_letter_code
_entity_poly.pdbx_strand_id
1 'polypeptide(L)' 'MSEDVSDAPAGFAKEQLKSFIERVERLEEEKKAISDDIKDVFAEAKANGFDVKALRTILKIRKEDADKRREHDAIVELYL' A
#
# COMPACT_ATOMS: atom_id res chain seq x y z
N MET A 1 -31.32 -16.46 -39.80
CA MET A 1 -31.42 -16.51 -38.33
C MET A 1 -30.22 -17.27 -37.83
N SER A 2 -29.22 -16.54 -37.34
CA SER A 2 -28.13 -17.06 -36.52
C SER A 2 -27.93 -15.97 -35.47
N GLU A 3 -28.18 -16.35 -34.23
CA GLU A 3 -28.40 -15.48 -33.08
C GLU A 3 -27.18 -14.63 -32.71
N ASP A 4 -27.32 -13.31 -32.81
CA ASP A 4 -26.51 -12.30 -32.10
C ASP A 4 -26.85 -12.35 -30.61
N VAL A 5 -26.35 -13.36 -29.90
CA VAL A 5 -26.56 -13.51 -28.46
C VAL A 5 -25.22 -13.43 -27.72
N SER A 6 -25.01 -12.28 -27.06
CA SER A 6 -24.29 -12.09 -25.79
C SER A 6 -22.78 -11.75 -25.72
N ASP A 7 -22.21 -11.00 -26.65
CA ASP A 7 -20.80 -10.51 -26.51
C ASP A 7 -20.64 -9.30 -25.55
N ALA A 8 -21.72 -8.57 -25.24
CA ALA A 8 -21.68 -7.36 -24.40
C ALA A 8 -21.18 -7.56 -22.95
N PRO A 9 -21.62 -8.57 -22.17
CA PRO A 9 -21.13 -8.77 -20.79
C PRO A 9 -19.68 -9.26 -20.74
N ALA A 10 -19.21 -10.01 -21.75
CA ALA A 10 -17.84 -10.49 -21.83
C ALA A 10 -16.84 -9.37 -22.14
N GLY A 11 -17.21 -8.45 -23.05
CA GLY A 11 -16.44 -7.24 -23.34
C GLY A 11 -16.28 -6.34 -22.11
N PHE A 12 -17.38 -6.06 -21.40
CA PHE A 12 -17.36 -5.25 -20.17
C PHE A 12 -16.48 -5.87 -19.06
N ALA A 13 -16.61 -7.18 -18.82
CA ALA A 13 -15.80 -7.88 -17.82
C ALA A 13 -14.30 -7.83 -18.17
N LYS A 14 -13.95 -7.93 -19.45
CA LYS A 14 -12.57 -7.84 -19.94
C LYS A 14 -11.98 -6.44 -19.76
N GLU A 15 -12.74 -5.39 -20.05
CA GLU A 15 -12.31 -4.00 -19.84
C GLU A 15 -12.10 -3.69 -18.35
N GLN A 16 -12.99 -4.18 -17.50
CA GLN A 16 -12.86 -4.01 -16.05
C GLN A 16 -11.63 -4.73 -15.49
N LEU A 17 -11.37 -5.97 -15.95
CA LEU A 17 -10.16 -6.72 -15.59
C LEU A 17 -8.89 -5.97 -16.00
N LYS A 18 -8.86 -5.45 -17.24
CA LYS A 18 -7.73 -4.66 -17.74
C LYS A 18 -7.50 -3.41 -16.89
N SER A 19 -8.57 -2.68 -16.54
CA SER A 19 -8.48 -1.50 -15.67
C SER A 19 -7.92 -1.84 -14.28
N PHE A 20 -8.30 -2.97 -13.68
CA PHE A 20 -7.73 -3.40 -12.41
C PHE A 20 -6.24 -3.69 -12.51
N ILE A 21 -5.81 -4.41 -13.56
CA ILE A 21 -4.40 -4.75 -13.78
C ILE A 21 -3.57 -3.48 -13.93
N GLU A 22 -3.97 -2.56 -14.82
CA GLU A 22 -3.23 -1.32 -15.08
C GLU A 22 -3.10 -0.46 -13.81
N ARG A 23 -4.17 -0.40 -12.99
CA ARG A 23 -4.13 0.32 -11.71
C ARG A 23 -3.18 -0.32 -10.72
N VAL A 24 -3.15 -1.65 -10.63
CA VAL A 24 -2.25 -2.38 -9.73
C VAL A 24 -0.81 -2.24 -10.18
N GLU A 25 -0.52 -2.34 -11.47
CA GLU A 25 0.84 -2.16 -12.01
C GLU A 25 1.40 -0.78 -11.67
N ARG A 26 0.61 0.28 -11.90
CA ARG A 26 1.01 1.64 -11.49
C ARG A 26 1.28 1.74 -9.99
N LEU A 27 0.43 1.15 -9.15
CA LEU A 27 0.63 1.17 -7.70
C LEU A 27 1.88 0.39 -7.27
N GLU A 28 2.21 -0.71 -7.94
CA GLU A 28 3.44 -1.46 -7.67
C GLU A 28 4.69 -0.67 -8.09
N GLU A 29 4.63 0.09 -9.19
CA GLU A 29 5.71 1.02 -9.59
C GLU A 29 5.90 2.14 -8.56
N GLU A 30 4.82 2.80 -8.13
CA GLU A 30 4.86 3.84 -7.09
C GLU A 30 5.42 3.29 -5.77
N LYS A 31 4.95 2.11 -5.35
CA LYS A 31 5.44 1.41 -4.16
C LYS A 31 6.92 1.06 -4.27
N LYS A 32 7.40 0.67 -5.45
CA LYS A 32 8.83 0.42 -5.69
C LYS A 32 9.62 1.72 -5.54
N ALA A 33 9.19 2.81 -6.17
CA ALA A 33 9.87 4.11 -6.07
C ALA A 33 10.00 4.55 -4.59
N ILE A 34 8.89 4.53 -3.84
CA ILE A 34 8.89 4.86 -2.41
C ILE A 34 9.81 3.92 -1.61
N SER A 35 9.81 2.62 -1.94
CA SER A 35 10.68 1.65 -1.26
C SER A 35 12.15 1.91 -1.51
N ASP A 36 12.51 2.40 -2.70
CA ASP A 36 13.88 2.74 -3.06
C ASP A 36 14.29 4.05 -2.35
N ASP A 37 13.44 5.08 -2.32
CA ASP A 37 13.67 6.31 -1.56
C ASP A 37 13.91 6.02 -0.06
N ILE A 38 13.11 5.12 0.55
CA ILE A 38 13.30 4.70 1.94
C ILE A 38 14.67 4.02 2.16
N LYS A 39 15.14 3.22 1.19
CA LYS A 39 16.46 2.60 1.28
C LYS A 39 17.56 3.65 1.24
N ASP A 40 17.43 4.65 0.38
CA ASP A 40 18.40 5.73 0.24
C ASP A 40 18.50 6.55 1.53
N VAL A 41 17.38 6.86 2.19
CA VAL A 41 17.37 7.50 3.52
C VAL A 41 18.08 6.64 4.57
N PHE A 42 17.86 5.32 4.59
CA PHE A 42 18.60 4.45 5.50
C PHE A 42 20.09 4.36 5.17
N ALA A 43 20.45 4.42 3.89
CA ALA A 43 21.84 4.44 3.45
C ALA A 43 22.54 5.73 3.88
N GLU A 44 21.88 6.88 3.72
CA GLU A 44 22.34 8.18 4.22
C GLU A 44 22.52 8.16 5.75
N ALA A 45 21.52 7.65 6.49
CA ALA A 45 21.63 7.51 7.94
C ALA A 45 22.83 6.65 8.34
N LYS A 46 23.07 5.54 7.63
CA LYS A 46 24.24 4.69 7.86
C LYS A 46 25.55 5.42 7.56
N ALA A 47 25.62 6.17 6.47
CA ALA A 47 26.80 6.96 6.09
C ALA A 47 27.13 8.04 7.13
N ASN A 48 26.10 8.59 7.77
CA ASN A 48 26.22 9.54 8.88
C ASN A 48 26.46 8.88 10.25
N GLY A 49 26.64 7.55 10.31
CA GLY A 49 27.01 6.83 11.53
C GLY A 49 25.86 6.37 12.42
N PHE A 50 24.60 6.47 11.97
CA PHE A 50 23.45 5.98 12.73
C PHE A 50 23.28 4.45 12.62
N ASP A 51 22.81 3.82 13.70
CA ASP A 51 22.42 2.40 13.69
C ASP A 51 21.05 2.23 13.00
N VAL A 52 21.08 1.74 11.76
CA VAL A 52 19.89 1.46 10.95
C VAL A 52 18.97 0.42 11.60
N LYS A 53 19.49 -0.56 12.35
CA LYS A 53 18.64 -1.55 13.05
C LYS A 53 17.87 -0.89 14.17
N ALA A 54 18.50 0.01 14.91
CA ALA A 54 17.83 0.80 15.95
C ALA A 54 16.74 1.68 15.34
N LEU A 55 17.03 2.40 14.24
CA LEU A 55 16.04 3.22 13.53
C LEU A 55 14.82 2.41 13.06
N ARG A 56 15.04 1.23 12.47
CA ARG A 56 13.95 0.33 12.06
C ARG A 56 13.10 -0.13 13.25
N THR A 57 13.74 -0.41 14.38
CA THR A 57 13.05 -0.79 15.62
C THR A 57 12.19 0.36 16.15
N ILE A 58 12.72 1.59 16.16
CA ILE A 58 11.98 2.79 16.55
C ILE A 58 10.75 2.99 15.66
N LEU A 59 10.89 2.85 14.33
CA LEU A 59 9.76 2.97 13.41
C LEU A 59 8.69 1.91 13.67
N LYS A 60 9.09 0.67 13.97
CA LYS A 60 8.15 -0.41 14.33
C LYS A 60 7.36 -0.07 15.61
N ILE A 61 8.05 0.34 16.68
CA ILE A 61 7.42 0.74 17.94
C ILE A 61 6.43 1.89 17.70
N ARG A 62 6.83 2.92 16.95
CA ARG A 62 5.97 4.07 16.64
C ARG A 62 4.72 3.68 15.86
N LYS A 63 4.82 2.68 14.97
CA LYS A 63 3.68 2.14 14.24
C LYS A 63 2.71 1.43 15.18
N GLU A 64 3.22 0.56 16.06
CA GLU A 64 2.41 -0.14 17.06
C GLU A 64 1.70 0.83 18.01
N ASP A 65 2.36 1.91 18.44
CA ASP A 65 1.76 2.94 19.29
C ASP A 65 0.63 3.70 18.58
N ALA A 66 0.78 3.98 17.28
CA ALA A 66 -0.27 4.59 16.47
C ALA A 66 -1.46 3.64 16.28
N ASP A 67 -1.22 2.34 16.09
CA ASP A 67 -2.26 1.32 15.95
C ASP A 67 -3.07 1.19 17.24
N LYS A 68 -2.39 1.09 18.39
CA LYS A 68 -3.04 1.06 19.71
C LYS A 68 -3.87 2.30 19.99
N ARG A 69 -3.37 3.48 19.61
CA ARG A 69 -4.11 4.74 19.74
C ARG A 69 -5.39 4.71 18.90
N ARG A 70 -5.30 4.27 17.64
CA ARG A 70 -6.47 4.13 16.76
C ARG A 70 -7.49 3.13 17.30
N GLU A 71 -7.04 2.02 17.86
CA GLU A 71 -7.91 1.04 18.51
C GLU A 71 -8.62 1.66 19.71
N HIS A 72 -7.89 2.35 20.58
CA HIS A 72 -8.48 3.08 21.71
C HIS A 72 -9.50 4.12 21.25
N ASP A 73 -9.18 4.93 20.25
CA ASP A 73 -10.06 5.97 19.74
C ASP A 73 -11.35 5.37 19.15
N ALA A 74 -11.25 4.24 18.43
CA ALA A 74 -12.41 3.50 17.93
C ALA A 74 -13.28 2.92 19.06
N ILE A 75 -12.66 2.45 20.15
CA ILE A 75 -13.40 2.01 21.34
C ILE A 75 -14.13 3.19 21.97
N VAL A 76 -13.46 4.32 22.18
CA VAL A 76 -14.09 5.53 22.74
C VAL A 76 -15.25 6.00 21.88
N GLU A 77 -15.09 6.03 20.55
CA GLU A 77 -16.15 6.40 19.60
C GLU A 77 -17.38 5.48 19.71
N LEU A 78 -17.19 4.19 19.97
CA LEU A 78 -18.31 3.26 20.17
C LEU A 78 -19.12 3.55 21.46
N TYR A 79 -18.48 4.12 22.48
CA TYR A 79 -19.12 4.40 23.77
C TYR A 79 -19.67 5.84 23.90
N LEU A 80 -19.51 6.68 22.87
CA LEU A 80 -20.06 8.04 22.80
C LEU A 80 -21.25 8.13 21.84
#